data_AF-A0A511YQ31-F1
#
_entry.id   AF-A0A511YQ31-F1
#
_cell.length_a   1.000
_cell.length_b   1.000
_cell.length_c   1.000
_cell.angle_alpha   90.00
_cell.angle_beta   90.00
_cell.angle_gamma   90.00
#
_symmetry.space_group_name_H-M   'P 1'
#
loop_
_entity.id
_entity.type
_entity.pdbx_description
1 polymer ?
#
loop_
_entity_poly.entity_id
_entity_poly.type
_entity_poly.pdbx_seq_one_letter_code
_entity_poly.pdbx_strand_id
1 'polypeptide(L)'
;MKDRVTALRLPKNNLGKNFNKVDSLRLPATPLPSAKMLLDMKRKYDEFLKYETDGHYSTVYLVCLMLGMDKKLAKTLAEATEAPDTTIHSEERFELNDTWGHPFGPQQKIHSLTGGFHGIEEFFTAIKFLYTPNDKIEELGKLLHRFGDTYAHTKIDNLKPDDIKEHINLEKVDDETIKKYIDSWQVGSEQNLKSKVEPWVTFFNYYMQEYGAEFLENEIKQKDIFKGKTLKEALKDIYLPKGTSDFIMYGANGLTDEHLSVDGGYPDMIYLRPNWYLIYVENLAWLIANKYNLEYSKLDLSLFNKMVNFLARNINKKPSMKGIIDYEIAKFLGKKEIYIPVYYANSPRILASIDGIKTNYLQIAKNVLELTKKYIVEQGLPSNNIMVEEINNWINPKINIGGFYVTEAFKILLK
;
A
#
# COMPACT_ATOMS: atom_id res chain seq x y z
N MET A 1 -3.12 -14.14 -44.29
CA MET A 1 -3.67 -15.34 -43.61
C MET A 1 -4.28 -14.88 -42.29
N LYS A 2 -5.34 -15.52 -41.76
CA LYS A 2 -5.94 -15.13 -40.47
C LYS A 2 -5.47 -16.10 -39.39
N ASP A 3 -4.57 -15.65 -38.53
CA ASP A 3 -4.08 -16.48 -37.43
C ASP A 3 -5.19 -16.71 -36.40
N ARG A 4 -5.61 -17.97 -36.30
CA ARG A 4 -6.57 -18.40 -35.29
C ARG A 4 -5.83 -18.54 -33.96
N VAL A 5 -5.90 -17.51 -33.13
CA VAL A 5 -5.58 -17.63 -31.70
C VAL A 5 -6.39 -18.81 -31.16
N THR A 6 -5.69 -19.89 -30.85
CA THR A 6 -6.31 -21.09 -30.30
C THR A 6 -6.53 -20.82 -28.81
N ALA A 7 -7.67 -20.18 -28.51
CA ALA A 7 -8.07 -19.85 -27.17
C ALA A 7 -7.90 -21.08 -26.27
N LEU A 8 -7.21 -20.92 -25.13
CA LEU A 8 -7.10 -21.95 -24.12
C LEU A 8 -8.52 -22.27 -23.62
N ARG A 9 -9.13 -23.31 -24.20
CA ARG A 9 -10.34 -23.89 -23.63
C ARG A 9 -9.98 -24.41 -22.25
N LEU A 10 -10.45 -23.70 -21.23
CA LEU A 10 -10.61 -24.25 -19.89
C LEU A 10 -11.24 -25.65 -20.01
N PRO A 11 -10.86 -26.61 -19.14
CA PRO A 11 -11.50 -27.93 -19.11
C PRO A 11 -13.02 -27.75 -19.14
N LYS A 12 -13.71 -28.47 -20.04
CA LYS A 12 -15.17 -28.35 -20.17
C LYS A 12 -15.80 -28.64 -18.80
N ASN A 13 -16.31 -27.60 -18.17
CA ASN A 13 -17.06 -27.73 -16.94
C ASN A 13 -18.33 -28.51 -17.30
N ASN A 14 -18.44 -29.77 -16.85
CA ASN A 14 -19.57 -30.62 -17.19
C ASN A 14 -20.82 -30.05 -16.50
N LEU A 15 -21.66 -29.37 -17.29
CA LEU A 15 -22.84 -28.56 -16.92
C LEU A 15 -24.00 -29.34 -16.25
N GLY A 16 -23.72 -30.48 -15.61
CA GLY A 16 -24.74 -31.44 -15.16
C GLY A 16 -24.82 -31.74 -13.67
N LYS A 17 -23.79 -31.48 -12.83
CA LYS A 17 -23.80 -32.00 -11.44
C LYS A 17 -23.27 -31.15 -10.29
N ASN A 18 -22.57 -30.03 -10.51
CA ASN A 18 -22.03 -29.20 -9.42
C ASN A 18 -22.67 -27.80 -9.38
N PHE A 19 -23.97 -27.74 -9.09
CA PHE A 19 -24.58 -26.57 -8.43
C PHE A 19 -24.31 -26.60 -6.91
N ASN A 20 -23.08 -26.94 -6.52
CA ASN A 20 -22.60 -26.47 -5.24
C ASN A 20 -22.49 -24.95 -5.39
N LYS A 21 -23.36 -24.23 -4.68
CA LYS A 21 -23.08 -22.83 -4.34
C LYS A 21 -21.64 -22.78 -3.86
N VAL A 22 -20.89 -21.78 -4.33
CA VAL A 22 -19.59 -21.47 -3.74
C VAL A 22 -19.88 -20.77 -2.41
N ASP A 23 -20.36 -21.56 -1.45
CA ASP A 23 -20.62 -21.14 -0.07
C ASP A 23 -19.24 -20.95 0.58
N SER A 24 -18.76 -19.71 0.44
CA SER A 24 -17.50 -19.11 0.91
C SER A 24 -16.19 -19.64 0.32
N LEU A 25 -15.17 -18.75 0.35
CA LEU A 25 -13.76 -19.12 0.25
C LEU A 25 -13.46 -20.18 1.32
N ARG A 26 -13.26 -21.43 0.92
CA ARG A 26 -12.51 -22.39 1.74
C ARG A 26 -11.01 -22.13 1.61
N LEU A 27 -10.58 -20.96 2.09
CA LEU A 27 -9.21 -20.81 2.57
C LEU A 27 -8.96 -21.93 3.59
N PRO A 28 -7.71 -22.43 3.73
CA PRO A 28 -7.38 -23.26 4.88
C PRO A 28 -7.80 -22.50 6.14
N ALA A 29 -8.72 -23.09 6.92
CA ALA A 29 -9.33 -22.48 8.09
C ALA A 29 -8.26 -22.29 9.16
N THR A 30 -7.49 -21.23 9.02
CA THR A 30 -6.33 -20.92 9.83
C THR A 30 -6.87 -20.21 11.05
N PRO A 31 -6.92 -20.85 12.24
CA PRO A 31 -7.52 -20.23 13.41
C PRO A 31 -6.85 -18.90 13.70
N LEU A 32 -7.64 -17.91 14.14
CA LEU A 32 -7.11 -16.63 14.60
C LEU A 32 -6.01 -16.90 15.65
N PRO A 33 -4.83 -16.26 15.56
CA PRO A 33 -3.74 -16.54 16.49
C PRO A 33 -4.19 -16.33 17.93
N SER A 34 -3.96 -17.34 18.79
CA SER A 34 -4.30 -17.24 20.22
C SER A 34 -3.59 -16.05 20.88
N ALA A 35 -4.09 -15.52 22.00
CA ALA A 35 -3.43 -14.42 22.71
C ALA A 35 -1.95 -14.69 23.06
N LYS A 36 -1.59 -15.97 23.29
CA LYS A 36 -0.20 -16.43 23.45
C LYS A 36 0.58 -16.38 22.14
N MET A 37 0.01 -16.86 21.03
CA MET A 37 0.62 -16.70 19.71
C MET A 37 0.79 -15.22 19.34
N LEU A 38 -0.19 -14.36 19.59
CA LEU A 38 -0.05 -12.91 19.42
C LEU A 38 1.07 -12.31 20.30
N LEU A 39 1.42 -12.93 21.43
CA LEU A 39 2.54 -12.51 22.27
C LEU A 39 3.89 -13.02 21.73
N ASP A 40 3.98 -14.26 21.26
CA ASP A 40 5.19 -14.83 20.64
C ASP A 40 5.45 -14.27 19.23
N MET A 41 4.40 -14.01 18.45
CA MET A 41 4.46 -13.27 17.19
C MET A 41 4.96 -11.86 17.46
N LYS A 42 4.37 -11.15 18.44
CA LYS A 42 4.91 -9.86 18.88
C LYS A 42 6.40 -10.00 19.27
N ARG A 43 6.81 -10.97 20.08
CA ARG A 43 8.20 -11.11 20.52
C ARG A 43 9.20 -11.38 19.37
N LYS A 44 8.86 -12.28 18.44
CA LYS A 44 9.67 -12.53 17.22
C LYS A 44 9.68 -11.32 16.29
N TYR A 45 8.58 -10.56 16.29
CA TYR A 45 8.44 -9.34 15.51
C TYR A 45 9.15 -8.16 16.19
N ASP A 46 9.23 -8.11 17.52
CA ASP A 46 10.01 -7.14 18.32
C ASP A 46 11.53 -7.29 18.05
N GLU A 47 11.98 -8.49 17.68
CA GLU A 47 13.36 -8.77 17.20
C GLU A 47 13.58 -8.35 15.73
N PHE A 48 12.49 -8.22 14.95
CA PHE A 48 12.48 -7.71 13.57
C PHE A 48 12.11 -6.22 13.49
N LEU A 49 11.65 -5.61 14.59
CA LEU A 49 10.94 -4.33 14.64
C LEU A 49 11.83 -3.15 14.31
N LYS A 50 11.98 -2.93 13.01
CA LYS A 50 12.27 -1.66 12.37
C LYS A 50 11.49 -1.62 11.01
N TYR A 51 11.06 -0.42 10.58
CA TYR A 51 10.72 0.10 9.21
C TYR A 51 9.30 0.82 8.93
N GLU A 52 9.18 2.09 8.36
CA GLU A 52 7.94 2.93 7.94
C GLU A 52 8.02 4.21 7.02
N THR A 53 8.04 4.13 5.67
CA THR A 53 8.01 5.36 4.80
C THR A 53 6.64 5.79 4.28
N ASP A 54 5.76 4.87 3.88
CA ASP A 54 4.71 5.18 2.91
C ASP A 54 3.28 5.20 3.51
N GLY A 55 2.27 5.50 2.69
CA GLY A 55 0.87 5.55 3.13
C GLY A 55 0.32 4.19 3.59
N HIS A 56 1.10 3.12 3.44
CA HIS A 56 0.73 1.74 3.63
C HIS A 56 0.38 1.41 5.09
N TYR A 57 1.24 1.73 6.09
CA TYR A 57 0.93 1.50 7.52
C TYR A 57 -0.36 2.16 7.93
N SER A 58 -0.49 3.46 7.64
CA SER A 58 -1.63 4.25 8.08
C SER A 58 -2.92 3.71 7.46
N THR A 59 -2.90 3.41 6.16
CA THR A 59 -4.07 2.86 5.46
C THR A 59 -4.42 1.45 5.92
N VAL A 60 -3.43 0.55 6.03
CA VAL A 60 -3.63 -0.83 6.51
C VAL A 60 -4.16 -0.82 7.94
N TYR A 61 -3.61 -0.01 8.84
CA TYR A 61 -4.05 0.03 10.23
C TYR A 61 -5.49 0.51 10.35
N LEU A 62 -5.87 1.60 9.67
CA LEU A 62 -7.25 2.10 9.68
C LEU A 62 -8.22 1.08 9.08
N VAL A 63 -7.89 0.44 7.95
CA VAL A 63 -8.72 -0.61 7.34
C VAL A 63 -8.87 -1.81 8.27
N CYS A 64 -7.79 -2.28 8.91
CA CYS A 64 -7.87 -3.37 9.89
C CYS A 64 -8.80 -3.02 11.07
N LEU A 65 -8.68 -1.81 11.62
CA LEU A 65 -9.53 -1.33 12.72
C LEU A 65 -11.01 -1.23 12.32
N MET A 66 -11.31 -0.70 11.12
CA MET A 66 -12.67 -0.65 10.59
C MET A 66 -13.31 -2.03 10.44
N LEU A 67 -12.57 -2.99 9.89
CA LEU A 67 -13.04 -4.37 9.72
C LEU A 67 -13.25 -5.12 11.05
N GLY A 68 -12.89 -4.50 12.19
CA GLY A 68 -13.04 -5.08 13.52
C GLY A 68 -11.94 -6.08 13.87
N MET A 69 -10.76 -5.96 13.26
CA MET A 69 -9.58 -6.73 13.66
C MET A 69 -9.18 -6.36 15.10
N ASP A 70 -8.63 -7.33 15.85
CA ASP A 70 -8.01 -7.05 17.14
C ASP A 70 -6.97 -5.92 17.04
N LYS A 71 -7.01 -4.96 17.96
CA LYS A 71 -6.18 -3.75 17.92
C LYS A 71 -4.68 -4.06 17.89
N LYS A 72 -4.24 -5.13 18.57
CA LYS A 72 -2.84 -5.54 18.60
C LYS A 72 -2.42 -6.19 17.28
N LEU A 73 -3.22 -7.12 16.77
CA LEU A 73 -2.99 -7.74 15.45
C LEU A 73 -3.01 -6.69 14.32
N ALA A 74 -3.94 -5.75 14.36
CA ALA A 74 -4.05 -4.65 13.40
C ALA A 74 -2.79 -3.78 13.39
N LYS A 75 -2.29 -3.38 14.57
CA LYS A 75 -1.02 -2.63 14.68
C LYS A 75 0.15 -3.45 14.16
N THR A 76 0.33 -4.68 14.64
CA THR A 76 1.44 -5.55 14.24
C THR A 76 1.44 -5.90 12.75
N LEU A 77 0.27 -6.03 12.11
CA LEU A 77 0.18 -6.22 10.66
C LEU A 77 0.50 -4.94 9.89
N ALA A 78 0.07 -3.78 10.39
CA ALA A 78 0.43 -2.49 9.80
C ALA A 78 1.93 -2.21 9.93
N GLU A 79 2.52 -2.40 11.12
CA GLU A 79 3.98 -2.31 11.33
C GLU A 79 4.72 -3.26 10.37
N ALA A 80 4.22 -4.49 10.18
CA ALA A 80 4.85 -5.48 9.30
C ALA A 80 4.70 -5.16 7.81
N THR A 81 3.60 -4.53 7.40
CA THR A 81 3.41 -3.94 6.06
C THR A 81 4.53 -2.98 5.72
N GLU A 82 5.04 -2.33 6.74
CA GLU A 82 5.70 -1.06 6.60
C GLU A 82 7.22 -1.16 6.90
N ALA A 83 7.59 -2.29 7.53
CA ALA A 83 8.95 -2.79 7.71
C ALA A 83 9.82 -2.96 6.44
N PRO A 84 9.37 -2.64 5.22
CA PRO A 84 10.29 -2.30 4.15
C PRO A 84 11.03 -0.95 4.34
N ASP A 85 10.41 0.21 4.64
CA ASP A 85 10.97 1.48 4.08
C ASP A 85 11.50 2.64 4.98
N THR A 86 10.97 3.03 6.17
CA THR A 86 11.64 3.97 7.15
C THR A 86 11.89 3.34 8.52
N THR A 87 11.38 3.73 9.73
CA THR A 87 11.28 2.86 10.94
C THR A 87 10.57 3.35 12.20
N ILE A 88 9.43 2.71 12.47
CA ILE A 88 8.73 2.63 13.75
C ILE A 88 9.61 2.07 14.88
N HIS A 89 10.45 2.91 15.49
CA HIS A 89 10.97 2.64 16.84
C HIS A 89 9.91 2.93 17.92
N SER A 90 9.05 3.93 17.65
CA SER A 90 7.93 4.37 18.47
C SER A 90 6.99 5.25 17.63
N GLU A 91 5.87 5.71 18.21
CA GLU A 91 4.98 6.70 17.56
C GLU A 91 5.67 8.06 17.32
N GLU A 92 6.85 8.27 17.91
CA GLU A 92 7.61 9.53 17.88
C GLU A 92 8.88 9.47 17.01
N ARG A 93 9.33 8.29 16.56
CA ARG A 93 10.68 8.12 15.98
C ARG A 93 10.71 7.19 14.78
N PHE A 94 10.83 7.78 13.57
CA PHE A 94 10.86 7.11 12.27
C PHE A 94 12.22 7.28 11.54
N GLU A 95 12.91 6.18 11.17
CA GLU A 95 14.25 6.21 10.50
C GLU A 95 14.41 5.56 9.11
N LEU A 96 14.77 6.28 8.06
CA LEU A 96 14.75 5.80 6.66
C LEU A 96 15.61 4.55 6.39
N ASN A 97 15.07 3.62 5.59
CA ASN A 97 15.71 2.40 5.12
C ASN A 97 16.30 2.58 3.70
N ASP A 98 17.07 1.59 3.20
CA ASP A 98 17.73 1.63 1.87
C ASP A 98 17.04 0.76 0.79
N THR A 99 15.95 0.08 1.16
CA THR A 99 15.20 -0.92 0.36
C THR A 99 14.76 -0.42 -1.00
N TRP A 100 14.19 0.79 -1.05
CA TRP A 100 13.70 1.49 -2.24
C TRP A 100 14.78 1.79 -3.30
N GLY A 101 16.06 1.63 -2.98
CA GLY A 101 17.16 1.93 -3.90
C GLY A 101 18.20 0.83 -4.09
N HIS A 102 17.97 -0.39 -3.58
CA HIS A 102 18.96 -1.48 -3.70
C HIS A 102 19.04 -2.09 -5.12
N PRO A 103 20.09 -1.78 -5.92
CA PRO A 103 20.14 -2.13 -7.36
C PRO A 103 20.13 -3.64 -7.67
N PHE A 104 20.56 -4.46 -6.71
CA PHE A 104 20.69 -5.91 -6.83
C PHE A 104 20.05 -6.66 -5.64
N GLY A 105 19.16 -5.99 -4.91
CA GLY A 105 18.51 -6.52 -3.71
C GLY A 105 17.18 -7.22 -3.99
N PRO A 106 16.41 -7.58 -2.94
CA PRO A 106 15.05 -8.11 -3.07
C PRO A 106 14.02 -7.06 -3.51
N GLN A 107 14.44 -5.93 -4.11
CA GLN A 107 13.60 -4.77 -4.42
C GLN A 107 12.39 -5.19 -5.25
N GLN A 108 12.55 -5.91 -6.37
CA GLN A 108 11.44 -6.38 -7.19
C GLN A 108 10.61 -7.52 -6.56
N LYS A 109 11.02 -8.08 -5.42
CA LYS A 109 10.24 -9.07 -4.64
C LYS A 109 9.39 -8.40 -3.57
N ILE A 110 9.90 -7.35 -2.93
CA ILE A 110 9.21 -6.59 -1.88
C ILE A 110 8.34 -5.51 -2.51
N HIS A 111 8.83 -4.81 -3.53
CA HIS A 111 8.16 -3.71 -4.20
C HIS A 111 7.59 -4.10 -5.56
N SER A 112 6.48 -3.47 -5.93
CA SER A 112 5.88 -3.58 -7.26
C SER A 112 6.49 -2.56 -8.24
N LEU A 113 7.82 -2.58 -8.35
CA LEU A 113 8.64 -1.75 -9.25
C LEU A 113 9.19 -2.61 -10.41
N THR A 114 8.29 -3.19 -11.19
CA THR A 114 8.64 -4.25 -12.16
C THR A 114 8.58 -3.83 -13.62
N GLY A 115 8.06 -2.64 -13.95
CA GLY A 115 7.69 -2.28 -15.33
C GLY A 115 6.59 -3.16 -15.94
N GLY A 116 5.97 -4.00 -15.12
CA GLY A 116 4.89 -4.89 -15.49
C GLY A 116 3.54 -4.20 -15.47
N PHE A 117 2.49 -5.02 -15.58
CA PHE A 117 1.10 -4.57 -15.61
C PHE A 117 0.47 -4.66 -14.23
N HIS A 118 -0.17 -3.57 -13.78
CA HIS A 118 -0.84 -3.45 -12.49
C HIS A 118 -1.71 -4.66 -12.17
N GLY A 119 -2.65 -5.02 -13.05
CA GLY A 119 -3.62 -6.08 -12.76
C GLY A 119 -3.03 -7.49 -12.63
N ILE A 120 -1.83 -7.71 -13.18
CA ILE A 120 -1.09 -8.97 -13.00
C ILE A 120 -0.42 -8.98 -11.63
N GLU A 121 0.28 -7.91 -11.27
CA GLU A 121 1.05 -7.82 -10.02
C GLU A 121 0.12 -7.71 -8.80
N GLU A 122 -1.00 -6.98 -8.93
CA GLU A 122 -2.11 -6.93 -7.97
C GLU A 122 -2.62 -8.35 -7.66
N PHE A 123 -3.00 -9.09 -8.71
CA PHE A 123 -3.56 -10.43 -8.61
C PHE A 123 -2.59 -11.43 -7.97
N PHE A 124 -1.33 -11.46 -8.41
CA PHE A 124 -0.34 -12.37 -7.84
C PHE A 124 -0.06 -12.07 -6.37
N THR A 125 0.01 -10.80 -6.01
CA THR A 125 0.26 -10.39 -4.63
C THR A 125 -0.92 -10.72 -3.73
N ALA A 126 -2.15 -10.47 -4.19
CA ALA A 126 -3.37 -10.86 -3.49
C ALA A 126 -3.47 -12.39 -3.27
N ILE A 127 -3.17 -13.20 -4.29
CA ILE A 127 -3.14 -14.66 -4.15
C ILE A 127 -2.06 -15.10 -3.16
N LYS A 128 -0.84 -14.57 -3.23
CA LYS A 128 0.21 -14.89 -2.25
C LYS A 128 -0.25 -14.56 -0.83
N PHE A 129 -0.77 -13.36 -0.59
CA PHE A 129 -1.25 -12.93 0.73
C PHE A 129 -2.36 -13.84 1.29
N LEU A 130 -3.34 -14.21 0.46
CA LEU A 130 -4.43 -15.09 0.88
C LEU A 130 -3.92 -16.46 1.37
N TYR A 131 -2.91 -17.03 0.71
CA TYR A 131 -2.38 -18.37 1.00
C TYR A 131 -1.20 -18.41 1.99
N THR A 132 -0.49 -17.30 2.23
CA THR A 132 0.57 -17.22 3.25
C THR A 132 0.01 -17.43 4.66
N PRO A 133 0.50 -18.38 5.48
CA PRO A 133 -0.06 -18.67 6.81
C PRO A 133 -0.14 -17.46 7.78
N ASN A 134 -1.20 -17.40 8.60
CA ASN A 134 -1.50 -16.25 9.49
C ASN A 134 -0.45 -15.99 10.59
N ASP A 135 0.41 -16.96 10.89
CA ASP A 135 1.52 -16.81 11.83
C ASP A 135 2.78 -16.18 11.20
N LYS A 136 2.85 -16.11 9.85
CA LYS A 136 3.92 -15.46 9.09
C LYS A 136 3.67 -13.96 8.86
N ILE A 137 3.54 -13.20 9.94
CA ILE A 137 3.26 -11.75 9.89
C ILE A 137 4.24 -10.96 9.01
N GLU A 138 5.54 -11.28 9.06
CA GLU A 138 6.56 -10.61 8.25
C GLU A 138 6.33 -10.80 6.72
N GLU A 139 5.94 -12.01 6.32
CA GLU A 139 5.65 -12.33 4.91
C GLU A 139 4.33 -11.69 4.48
N LEU A 140 3.30 -11.72 5.35
CA LEU A 140 2.02 -11.05 5.12
C LEU A 140 2.18 -9.53 5.00
N GLY A 141 3.02 -8.93 5.85
CA GLY A 141 3.37 -7.52 5.80
C GLY A 141 4.02 -7.14 4.47
N LYS A 142 5.12 -7.80 4.10
CA LYS A 142 5.79 -7.57 2.79
C LYS A 142 4.84 -7.74 1.60
N LEU A 143 3.85 -8.63 1.69
CA LEU A 143 2.83 -8.79 0.65
C LEU A 143 1.77 -7.68 0.67
N LEU A 144 1.39 -7.12 1.82
CA LEU A 144 0.56 -5.91 1.88
C LEU A 144 1.30 -4.66 1.38
N HIS A 145 2.61 -4.56 1.66
CA HIS A 145 3.47 -3.52 1.10
C HIS A 145 3.43 -3.57 -0.42
N ARG A 146 3.83 -4.73 -0.97
CA ARG A 146 3.81 -5.01 -2.39
C ARG A 146 2.44 -4.73 -3.01
N PHE A 147 1.36 -5.00 -2.29
CA PHE A 147 -0.01 -4.77 -2.75
C PHE A 147 -0.31 -3.27 -2.85
N GLY A 148 0.05 -2.48 -1.82
CA GLY A 148 -0.03 -1.01 -1.88
C GLY A 148 0.79 -0.42 -3.03
N ASP A 149 2.03 -0.91 -3.22
CA ASP A 149 2.87 -0.54 -4.36
C ASP A 149 2.21 -0.76 -5.72
N THR A 150 1.33 -1.77 -5.88
CA THR A 150 0.66 -1.95 -7.18
C THR A 150 -0.22 -0.75 -7.53
N TYR A 151 -0.68 0.01 -6.55
CA TYR A 151 -1.44 1.25 -6.74
C TYR A 151 -0.53 2.47 -6.75
N ALA A 152 0.35 2.60 -5.75
CA ALA A 152 1.30 3.71 -5.62
C ALA A 152 2.18 3.82 -6.87
N HIS A 153 2.79 2.70 -7.29
CA HIS A 153 3.73 2.63 -8.39
C HIS A 153 3.09 2.39 -9.76
N THR A 154 1.77 2.53 -9.91
CA THR A 154 1.18 2.65 -11.26
C THR A 154 1.61 3.98 -11.88
N LYS A 155 2.18 3.99 -13.10
CA LYS A 155 2.69 5.22 -13.71
C LYS A 155 1.61 6.27 -13.87
N ILE A 156 1.90 7.54 -13.54
CA ILE A 156 0.90 8.62 -13.60
C ILE A 156 0.44 8.94 -15.04
N ASP A 157 1.27 8.61 -16.03
CA ASP A 157 1.04 8.87 -17.45
C ASP A 157 0.15 7.84 -18.16
N ASN A 158 -0.22 6.72 -17.52
CA ASN A 158 -1.21 5.75 -18.03
C ASN A 158 -2.54 6.41 -18.43
N LEU A 159 -2.90 7.51 -17.77
CA LEU A 159 -4.09 8.34 -18.05
C LEU A 159 -3.71 9.80 -18.31
N LYS A 160 -2.55 10.05 -18.92
CA LYS A 160 -2.08 11.41 -19.25
C LYS A 160 -3.06 12.09 -20.23
N PRO A 161 -3.56 13.30 -19.95
CA PRO A 161 -4.29 14.12 -20.93
C PRO A 161 -3.48 14.37 -22.21
N ASP A 162 -4.17 14.46 -23.35
CA ASP A 162 -3.53 14.63 -24.67
C ASP A 162 -2.75 15.96 -24.80
N ASP A 163 -3.19 17.01 -24.11
CA ASP A 163 -2.58 18.35 -24.11
C ASP A 163 -1.35 18.47 -23.19
N ILE A 164 -1.00 17.41 -22.45
CA ILE A 164 0.05 17.38 -21.45
C ILE A 164 1.31 16.67 -21.97
N LYS A 165 2.49 17.19 -21.62
CA LYS A 165 3.80 16.60 -21.98
C LYS A 165 4.06 15.29 -21.24
N GLU A 166 4.75 14.36 -21.91
CA GLU A 166 5.04 13.00 -21.46
C GLU A 166 5.87 12.93 -20.16
N HIS A 167 6.66 13.97 -19.86
CA HIS A 167 7.50 14.08 -18.66
C HIS A 167 7.27 15.42 -17.95
N ILE A 168 6.11 15.57 -17.29
CA ILE A 168 5.84 16.73 -16.43
C ILE A 168 6.58 16.60 -15.10
N ASN A 169 7.32 17.64 -14.73
CA ASN A 169 7.78 17.82 -13.36
C ASN A 169 6.60 18.33 -12.52
N LEU A 170 6.02 17.44 -11.71
CA LEU A 170 4.83 17.69 -10.90
C LEU A 170 5.05 18.74 -9.79
N GLU A 171 6.30 19.10 -9.49
CA GLU A 171 6.59 20.18 -8.56
C GLU A 171 6.30 21.57 -9.15
N LYS A 172 6.38 21.71 -10.48
CA LYS A 172 6.44 23.00 -11.20
C LYS A 172 5.25 23.27 -12.12
N VAL A 173 4.27 22.37 -12.17
CA VAL A 173 2.99 22.62 -12.86
C VAL A 173 2.07 23.52 -12.05
N ASP A 174 1.22 24.23 -12.78
CA ASP A 174 0.13 25.04 -12.25
C ASP A 174 -1.07 24.19 -11.78
N ASP A 175 -1.94 24.81 -10.97
CA ASP A 175 -3.11 24.16 -10.38
C ASP A 175 -4.14 23.69 -11.43
N GLU A 176 -4.21 24.30 -12.63
CA GLU A 176 -5.14 23.88 -13.70
C GLU A 176 -4.66 22.58 -14.34
N THR A 177 -3.37 22.50 -14.69
CA THR A 177 -2.74 21.29 -15.22
C THR A 177 -2.79 20.13 -14.22
N ILE A 178 -2.57 20.42 -12.92
CA ILE A 178 -2.74 19.43 -11.85
C ILE A 178 -4.19 18.93 -11.77
N LYS A 179 -5.18 19.83 -11.91
CA LYS A 179 -6.60 19.44 -11.90
C LYS A 179 -6.96 18.56 -13.10
N LYS A 180 -6.48 18.87 -14.31
CA LYS A 180 -6.68 18.03 -15.52
C LYS A 180 -6.19 16.60 -15.31
N TYR A 181 -5.06 16.42 -14.62
CA TYR A 181 -4.56 15.09 -14.23
C TYR A 181 -5.49 14.36 -13.25
N ILE A 182 -6.04 15.04 -12.23
CA ILE A 182 -7.01 14.42 -11.32
C ILE A 182 -8.28 14.00 -12.04
N ASP A 183 -8.76 14.85 -12.94
CA ASP A 183 -9.97 14.61 -13.72
C ASP A 183 -9.78 13.44 -14.71
N SER A 184 -8.55 13.19 -15.21
CA SER A 184 -8.25 12.02 -16.04
C SER A 184 -8.10 10.72 -15.24
N TRP A 185 -7.70 10.80 -13.96
CA TRP A 185 -7.62 9.66 -13.04
C TRP A 185 -8.98 9.23 -12.43
N GLN A 186 -10.09 9.67 -13.03
CA GLN A 186 -11.45 9.21 -12.72
C GLN A 186 -11.77 7.86 -13.39
N VAL A 187 -11.04 6.82 -13.00
CA VAL A 187 -11.29 5.45 -13.46
C VAL A 187 -12.68 4.97 -13.06
N GLY A 188 -13.33 4.20 -13.95
CA GLY A 188 -14.60 3.53 -13.65
C GLY A 188 -14.42 2.37 -12.68
N SER A 189 -15.53 1.86 -12.14
CA SER A 189 -15.57 0.70 -11.24
C SER A 189 -15.33 -0.65 -11.95
N GLU A 190 -14.45 -0.66 -12.96
CA GLU A 190 -14.18 -1.86 -13.76
C GLU A 190 -13.52 -2.95 -12.91
N GLN A 191 -14.24 -4.07 -12.76
CA GLN A 191 -13.78 -5.33 -12.18
C GLN A 191 -12.93 -5.18 -10.91
N ASN A 192 -13.60 -4.93 -9.78
CA ASN A 192 -12.98 -5.01 -8.45
C ASN A 192 -12.18 -6.31 -8.24
N LEU A 193 -11.17 -6.29 -7.36
CA LEU A 193 -10.23 -7.40 -7.16
C LEU A 193 -10.94 -8.73 -6.91
N LYS A 194 -12.05 -8.69 -6.17
CA LYS A 194 -12.96 -9.82 -5.95
C LYS A 194 -13.33 -10.53 -7.26
N SER A 195 -13.83 -9.79 -8.25
CA SER A 195 -14.23 -10.34 -9.55
C SER A 195 -13.07 -10.92 -10.36
N LYS A 196 -11.85 -10.41 -10.18
CA LYS A 196 -10.62 -10.98 -10.76
C LYS A 196 -10.21 -12.28 -10.06
N VAL A 197 -10.23 -12.31 -8.72
CA VAL A 197 -9.67 -13.38 -7.89
C VAL A 197 -10.61 -14.58 -7.72
N GLU A 198 -11.90 -14.37 -7.42
CA GLU A 198 -12.85 -15.44 -7.10
C GLU A 198 -12.91 -16.59 -8.14
N PRO A 199 -12.89 -16.34 -9.47
CA PRO A 199 -12.88 -17.40 -10.48
C PRO A 199 -11.67 -18.35 -10.37
N TRP A 200 -10.53 -17.85 -9.86
CA TRP A 200 -9.29 -18.62 -9.75
C TRP A 200 -9.09 -19.26 -8.38
N VAL A 201 -9.88 -18.90 -7.36
CA VAL A 201 -9.78 -19.50 -6.02
C VAL A 201 -9.90 -21.02 -6.09
N THR A 202 -10.82 -21.58 -6.89
CA THR A 202 -10.95 -23.03 -7.06
C THR A 202 -9.74 -23.65 -7.76
N PHE A 203 -9.19 -22.96 -8.76
CA PHE A 203 -7.97 -23.38 -9.47
C PHE A 203 -6.77 -23.41 -8.51
N PHE A 204 -6.52 -22.31 -7.79
CA PHE A 204 -5.41 -22.23 -6.86
C PHE A 204 -5.58 -23.16 -5.67
N ASN A 205 -6.79 -23.34 -5.13
CA ASN A 205 -7.00 -24.30 -4.03
C ASN A 205 -6.54 -25.70 -4.43
N TYR A 206 -6.83 -26.15 -5.65
CA TYR A 206 -6.34 -27.43 -6.17
C TYR A 206 -4.80 -27.45 -6.27
N TYR A 207 -4.19 -26.52 -7.01
CA TYR A 207 -2.75 -26.56 -7.28
C TYR A 207 -1.87 -26.25 -6.05
N MET A 208 -2.37 -25.44 -5.11
CA MET A 208 -1.68 -25.08 -3.88
C MET A 208 -1.82 -26.18 -2.81
N GLN A 209 -2.91 -26.97 -2.82
CA GLN A 209 -3.01 -28.18 -2.01
C GLN A 209 -2.07 -29.28 -2.52
N GLU A 210 -2.01 -29.47 -3.84
CA GLU A 210 -1.20 -30.51 -4.49
C GLU A 210 0.31 -30.21 -4.46
N TYR A 211 0.71 -28.94 -4.60
CA TYR A 211 2.11 -28.54 -4.79
C TYR A 211 2.65 -27.49 -3.82
N GLY A 212 1.85 -27.04 -2.85
CA GLY A 212 2.24 -25.98 -1.90
C GLY A 212 2.32 -24.58 -2.53
N ALA A 213 2.61 -23.58 -1.70
CA ALA A 213 2.68 -22.18 -2.14
C ALA A 213 3.79 -21.91 -3.18
N GLU A 214 4.82 -22.75 -3.19
CA GLU A 214 5.92 -22.75 -4.17
C GLU A 214 5.43 -22.90 -5.62
N PHE A 215 4.22 -23.44 -5.85
CA PHE A 215 3.61 -23.49 -7.18
C PHE A 215 3.56 -22.12 -7.88
N LEU A 216 3.32 -21.03 -7.13
CA LEU A 216 3.24 -19.68 -7.69
C LEU A 216 4.58 -19.17 -8.25
N GLU A 217 5.70 -19.79 -7.86
CA GLU A 217 7.05 -19.40 -8.26
C GLU A 217 7.76 -20.49 -9.11
N ASN A 218 7.22 -21.71 -9.14
CA ASN A 218 7.77 -22.83 -9.90
C ASN A 218 7.35 -22.79 -11.39
N GLU A 219 8.08 -22.01 -12.20
CA GLU A 219 7.83 -21.88 -13.64
C GLU A 219 7.79 -23.20 -14.40
N ILE A 220 8.57 -24.21 -14.00
CA ILE A 220 8.63 -25.51 -14.70
C ILE A 220 7.28 -26.22 -14.57
N LYS A 221 6.79 -26.39 -13.33
CA LYS A 221 5.45 -26.95 -13.07
C LYS A 221 4.36 -26.13 -13.75
N GLN A 222 4.46 -24.80 -13.74
CA GLN A 222 3.50 -23.94 -14.45
C GLN A 222 3.51 -24.23 -15.95
N LYS A 223 4.69 -24.33 -16.59
CA LYS A 223 4.83 -24.63 -18.02
C LYS A 223 4.28 -26.02 -18.38
N ASP A 224 4.44 -27.02 -17.52
CA ASP A 224 3.82 -28.33 -17.70
C ASP A 224 2.28 -28.24 -17.66
N ILE A 225 1.73 -27.50 -16.69
CA ILE A 225 0.27 -27.35 -16.46
C ILE A 225 -0.40 -26.48 -17.55
N PHE A 226 0.23 -25.37 -17.94
CA PHE A 226 -0.29 -24.40 -18.90
C PHE A 226 0.23 -24.58 -20.33
N LYS A 227 0.75 -25.77 -20.67
CA LYS A 227 1.13 -26.17 -22.04
C LYS A 227 2.18 -25.24 -22.66
N GLY A 228 3.28 -25.03 -21.94
CA GLY A 228 4.44 -24.24 -22.35
C GLY A 228 4.44 -22.78 -21.89
N LYS A 229 3.39 -22.32 -21.19
CA LYS A 229 3.29 -20.97 -20.61
C LYS A 229 3.50 -20.98 -19.09
N THR A 230 4.08 -19.92 -18.54
CA THR A 230 3.96 -19.64 -17.10
C THR A 230 2.52 -19.27 -16.75
N LEU A 231 2.19 -19.29 -15.44
CA LEU A 231 0.94 -18.75 -14.93
C LEU A 231 0.79 -17.26 -15.27
N LYS A 232 1.90 -16.50 -15.25
CA LYS A 232 1.92 -15.07 -15.59
C LYS A 232 1.58 -14.82 -17.06
N GLU A 233 2.09 -15.64 -17.97
CA GLU A 233 1.76 -15.59 -19.40
C GLU A 233 0.32 -16.04 -19.68
N ALA A 234 -0.18 -17.07 -18.99
CA ALA A 234 -1.56 -17.52 -19.12
C ALA A 234 -2.57 -16.47 -18.60
N LEU A 235 -2.27 -15.81 -17.48
CA LEU A 235 -3.09 -14.71 -16.95
C LEU A 235 -3.00 -13.46 -17.84
N LYS A 236 -1.85 -13.16 -18.44
CA LYS A 236 -1.68 -12.06 -19.39
C LYS A 236 -2.66 -12.15 -20.56
N ASP A 237 -2.84 -13.34 -21.14
CA ASP A 237 -3.82 -13.56 -22.22
C ASP A 237 -5.28 -13.33 -21.80
N ILE A 238 -5.58 -13.42 -20.50
CA ILE A 238 -6.95 -13.38 -19.94
C ILE A 238 -7.29 -12.00 -19.37
N TYR A 239 -6.33 -11.32 -18.74
CA TYR A 239 -6.53 -10.09 -17.96
C TYR A 239 -6.00 -8.81 -18.59
N LEU A 240 -5.07 -8.86 -19.56
CA LEU A 240 -4.68 -7.68 -20.32
C LEU A 240 -5.59 -7.26 -21.51
N PRO A 241 -6.72 -7.90 -21.86
CA PRO A 241 -7.48 -7.42 -23.02
C PRO A 241 -7.97 -5.97 -22.94
N LYS A 242 -8.34 -5.44 -21.76
CA LYS A 242 -8.90 -4.07 -21.52
C LYS A 242 -8.83 -3.63 -20.04
N GLY A 243 -8.89 -2.31 -19.82
CA GLY A 243 -9.17 -1.68 -18.52
C GLY A 243 -7.94 -1.56 -17.64
N THR A 244 -8.07 -1.01 -16.42
CA THR A 244 -6.96 -0.66 -15.49
C THR A 244 -5.94 -1.78 -15.19
N SER A 245 -6.24 -3.02 -15.57
CA SER A 245 -5.32 -4.14 -15.51
C SER A 245 -4.16 -4.04 -16.51
N ASP A 246 -4.28 -3.22 -17.57
CA ASP A 246 -3.24 -2.92 -18.55
C ASP A 246 -2.32 -1.74 -18.17
N PHE A 247 -2.58 -1.08 -17.04
CA PHE A 247 -1.75 0.03 -16.59
C PHE A 247 -0.32 -0.43 -16.28
N ILE A 248 0.64 0.33 -16.79
CA ILE A 248 2.08 0.07 -16.63
C ILE A 248 2.51 0.58 -15.26
N MET A 249 3.35 -0.17 -14.55
CA MET A 249 3.98 0.27 -13.31
C MET A 249 5.35 0.92 -13.54
N TYR A 250 5.83 1.68 -12.56
CA TYR A 250 7.21 2.19 -12.53
C TYR A 250 8.24 1.05 -12.44
N GLY A 251 9.49 1.42 -12.75
CA GLY A 251 10.65 0.57 -12.85
C GLY A 251 10.79 -0.16 -14.19
N ALA A 252 12.02 -0.58 -14.48
CA ALA A 252 12.34 -1.63 -15.44
C ALA A 252 13.79 -2.09 -15.18
N ASN A 253 13.99 -3.38 -14.87
CA ASN A 253 15.33 -4.01 -14.77
C ASN A 253 16.36 -3.30 -13.85
N GLY A 254 16.02 -3.04 -12.59
CA GLY A 254 16.98 -2.56 -11.57
C GLY A 254 16.63 -1.17 -11.04
N LEU A 255 17.65 -0.30 -10.93
CA LEU A 255 17.56 1.04 -10.32
C LEU A 255 16.34 1.82 -10.81
N THR A 256 15.56 2.30 -9.85
CA THR A 256 14.35 3.10 -10.07
C THR A 256 14.67 4.56 -9.81
N ASP A 257 15.37 5.19 -10.77
CA ASP A 257 15.66 6.63 -10.75
C ASP A 257 14.37 7.47 -10.74
N GLU A 258 13.21 6.88 -11.05
CA GLU A 258 11.88 7.50 -11.02
C GLU A 258 11.52 8.03 -9.62
N HIS A 259 11.83 7.31 -8.53
CA HIS A 259 11.67 7.83 -7.15
C HIS A 259 12.49 9.09 -6.88
N LEU A 260 13.67 9.20 -7.49
CA LEU A 260 14.63 10.29 -7.30
C LEU A 260 14.42 11.47 -8.27
N SER A 261 13.63 11.30 -9.35
CA SER A 261 13.56 12.26 -10.46
C SER A 261 12.15 12.58 -10.99
N VAL A 262 11.19 11.67 -10.82
CA VAL A 262 9.79 11.82 -11.25
C VAL A 262 8.89 12.09 -10.04
N ASP A 263 9.07 11.33 -8.95
CA ASP A 263 8.22 11.41 -7.76
C ASP A 263 8.71 12.44 -6.71
N GLY A 264 9.91 13.01 -6.91
CA GLY A 264 10.46 14.05 -6.02
C GLY A 264 10.66 13.60 -4.57
N GLY A 265 10.88 12.30 -4.32
CA GLY A 265 10.95 11.74 -2.97
C GLY A 265 9.59 11.59 -2.27
N TYR A 266 8.47 11.65 -3.01
CA TYR A 266 7.11 11.43 -2.51
C TYR A 266 6.40 10.29 -3.28
N PRO A 267 6.55 9.02 -2.84
CA PRO A 267 5.98 7.87 -3.55
C PRO A 267 4.45 7.90 -3.71
N ASP A 268 3.76 8.43 -2.69
CA ASP A 268 2.30 8.41 -2.60
C ASP A 268 1.62 9.75 -2.94
N MET A 269 1.66 10.13 -4.22
CA MET A 269 0.83 11.24 -4.77
C MET A 269 -0.67 10.87 -4.86
N ILE A 270 -1.23 10.31 -3.79
CA ILE A 270 -2.64 9.92 -3.62
C ILE A 270 -3.59 11.10 -3.93
N TYR A 271 -3.18 12.33 -3.62
CA TYR A 271 -3.98 13.52 -3.92
C TYR A 271 -4.18 13.76 -5.43
N LEU A 272 -3.28 13.24 -6.30
CA LEU A 272 -3.44 13.27 -7.76
C LEU A 272 -4.31 12.14 -8.30
N ARG A 273 -4.52 11.08 -7.51
CA ARG A 273 -5.24 9.86 -7.93
C ARG A 273 -6.33 9.49 -6.90
N PRO A 274 -7.26 10.42 -6.59
CA PRO A 274 -8.21 10.27 -5.47
C PRO A 274 -9.11 9.03 -5.58
N ASN A 275 -9.62 8.77 -6.79
CA ASN A 275 -10.48 7.61 -7.08
C ASN A 275 -9.68 6.29 -7.02
N TRP A 276 -8.45 6.28 -7.57
CA TRP A 276 -7.53 5.13 -7.51
C TRP A 276 -7.23 4.68 -6.08
N TYR A 277 -7.03 5.63 -5.16
CA TYR A 277 -6.83 5.33 -3.74
C TYR A 277 -8.09 4.75 -3.07
N LEU A 278 -9.30 5.15 -3.48
CA LEU A 278 -10.52 4.53 -2.98
C LEU A 278 -10.65 3.07 -3.46
N ILE A 279 -10.29 2.78 -4.71
CA ILE A 279 -10.23 1.40 -5.24
C ILE A 279 -9.18 0.57 -4.49
N TYR A 280 -8.01 1.13 -4.18
CA TYR A 280 -7.02 0.50 -3.30
C TYR A 280 -7.62 0.13 -1.95
N VAL A 281 -8.29 1.08 -1.28
CA VAL A 281 -8.93 0.84 0.02
C VAL A 281 -10.00 -0.26 -0.04
N GLU A 282 -10.85 -0.27 -1.07
CA GLU A 282 -11.85 -1.35 -1.27
C GLU A 282 -11.19 -2.72 -1.44
N ASN A 283 -10.19 -2.81 -2.33
CA ASN A 283 -9.56 -4.08 -2.66
C ASN A 283 -8.66 -4.59 -1.51
N LEU A 284 -7.97 -3.69 -0.79
CA LEU A 284 -7.24 -3.96 0.44
C LEU A 284 -8.18 -4.48 1.54
N ALA A 285 -9.30 -3.80 1.76
CA ALA A 285 -10.28 -4.20 2.77
C ALA A 285 -10.91 -5.55 2.43
N TRP A 286 -11.20 -5.83 1.16
CA TRP A 286 -11.66 -7.14 0.72
C TRP A 286 -10.60 -8.21 0.99
N LEU A 287 -9.34 -7.94 0.66
CA LEU A 287 -8.22 -8.85 0.85
C LEU A 287 -8.02 -9.21 2.33
N ILE A 288 -7.98 -8.21 3.21
CA ILE A 288 -7.86 -8.38 4.67
C ILE A 288 -9.09 -9.09 5.25
N ALA A 289 -10.30 -8.71 4.82
CA ALA A 289 -11.54 -9.33 5.31
C ALA A 289 -11.62 -10.82 4.99
N ASN A 290 -11.25 -11.23 3.76
CA ASN A 290 -11.19 -12.64 3.41
C ASN A 290 -10.09 -13.36 4.19
N LYS A 291 -8.90 -12.76 4.32
CA LYS A 291 -7.76 -13.39 4.98
C LYS A 291 -8.00 -13.73 6.45
N TYR A 292 -8.62 -12.82 7.19
CA TYR A 292 -8.85 -12.94 8.63
C TYR A 292 -10.30 -13.28 9.01
N ASN A 293 -11.14 -13.61 8.01
CA ASN A 293 -12.57 -13.89 8.18
C ASN A 293 -13.30 -12.77 8.95
N LEU A 294 -13.10 -11.53 8.50
CA LEU A 294 -13.73 -10.32 9.03
C LEU A 294 -14.90 -9.87 8.15
N GLU A 295 -15.76 -9.01 8.68
CA GLU A 295 -16.94 -8.49 7.98
C GLU A 295 -16.57 -7.30 7.09
N TYR A 296 -16.41 -7.55 5.77
CA TYR A 296 -16.15 -6.49 4.78
C TYR A 296 -17.16 -5.33 4.84
N SER A 297 -18.41 -5.60 5.20
CA SER A 297 -19.48 -4.61 5.38
C SER A 297 -19.25 -3.60 6.51
N LYS A 298 -18.20 -3.74 7.33
CA LYS A 298 -17.80 -2.74 8.34
C LYS A 298 -16.89 -1.64 7.78
N LEU A 299 -16.43 -1.75 6.55
CA LEU A 299 -15.64 -0.71 5.88
C LEU A 299 -16.49 0.55 5.64
N ASP A 300 -16.15 1.66 6.30
CA ASP A 300 -16.75 2.96 6.02
C ASP A 300 -15.98 3.72 4.94
N LEU A 301 -16.30 3.44 3.67
CA LEU A 301 -15.80 4.20 2.53
C LEU A 301 -16.19 5.68 2.58
N SER A 302 -17.23 6.08 3.32
CA SER A 302 -17.58 7.49 3.46
C SER A 302 -16.50 8.27 4.22
N LEU A 303 -15.77 7.62 5.13
CA LEU A 303 -14.65 8.25 5.84
C LEU A 303 -13.47 8.50 4.89
N PHE A 304 -13.09 7.50 4.10
CA PHE A 304 -12.05 7.65 3.09
C PHE A 304 -12.41 8.71 2.04
N ASN A 305 -13.67 8.74 1.59
CA ASN A 305 -14.18 9.82 0.73
C ASN A 305 -14.04 11.20 1.37
N LYS A 306 -14.32 11.36 2.69
CA LYS A 306 -14.12 12.65 3.39
C LYS A 306 -12.64 13.05 3.43
N MET A 307 -11.73 12.12 3.70
CA MET A 307 -10.27 12.38 3.71
C MET A 307 -9.78 12.78 2.32
N VAL A 308 -10.14 12.03 1.28
CA VAL A 308 -9.79 12.31 -0.13
C VAL A 308 -10.34 13.67 -0.59
N ASN A 309 -11.62 13.95 -0.31
CA ASN A 309 -12.23 15.25 -0.63
C ASN A 309 -11.60 16.42 0.14
N PHE A 310 -11.04 16.18 1.33
CA PHE A 310 -10.23 17.18 2.03
C PHE A 310 -8.89 17.43 1.32
N LEU A 311 -8.16 16.38 0.92
CA LEU A 311 -6.90 16.54 0.17
C LEU A 311 -7.11 17.32 -1.13
N ALA A 312 -8.14 16.98 -1.92
CA ALA A 312 -8.46 17.65 -3.18
C ALA A 312 -8.70 19.17 -3.00
N ARG A 313 -9.31 19.58 -1.88
CA ARG A 313 -9.54 21.00 -1.52
C ARG A 313 -8.30 21.72 -0.94
N ASN A 314 -7.19 21.02 -0.75
CA ASN A 314 -5.92 21.56 -0.25
C ASN A 314 -4.75 21.27 -1.21
N ILE A 315 -5.05 21.01 -2.49
CA ILE A 315 -4.09 20.51 -3.48
C ILE A 315 -2.88 21.41 -3.72
N ASN A 316 -3.06 22.72 -3.61
CA ASN A 316 -1.99 23.72 -3.71
C ASN A 316 -0.90 23.55 -2.63
N LYS A 317 -1.14 22.72 -1.60
CA LYS A 317 -0.16 22.33 -0.58
C LYS A 317 0.52 20.97 -0.84
N LYS A 318 0.21 20.30 -1.96
CA LYS A 318 0.63 18.93 -2.31
C LYS A 318 0.47 17.97 -1.11
N PRO A 319 -0.75 17.79 -0.60
CA PRO A 319 -0.99 17.32 0.75
C PRO A 319 -0.81 15.80 0.88
N SER A 320 -0.12 15.35 1.92
CA SER A 320 -0.10 13.94 2.34
C SER A 320 -1.36 13.59 3.15
N MET A 321 -1.79 12.32 3.10
CA MET A 321 -2.84 11.79 3.97
C MET A 321 -2.31 11.29 5.34
N LYS A 322 -0.98 11.29 5.55
CA LYS A 322 -0.37 11.08 6.87
C LYS A 322 -0.88 12.14 7.84
N GLY A 323 -0.98 11.82 9.13
CA GLY A 323 -1.58 12.69 10.16
C GLY A 323 -3.11 12.75 10.12
N ILE A 324 -3.71 12.85 8.93
CA ILE A 324 -5.17 12.77 8.73
C ILE A 324 -5.66 11.35 9.05
N ILE A 325 -5.03 10.33 8.48
CA ILE A 325 -5.35 8.93 8.80
C ILE A 325 -4.97 8.62 10.26
N ASP A 326 -3.84 9.13 10.77
CA ASP A 326 -3.41 8.93 12.16
C ASP A 326 -4.43 9.48 13.18
N TYR A 327 -5.08 10.61 12.87
CA TYR A 327 -6.19 11.15 13.66
C TYR A 327 -7.42 10.24 13.66
N GLU A 328 -7.79 9.68 12.51
CA GLU A 328 -8.90 8.72 12.43
C GLU A 328 -8.57 7.40 13.16
N ILE A 329 -7.33 6.91 13.05
CA ILE A 329 -6.82 5.80 13.89
C ILE A 329 -6.94 6.15 15.37
N ALA A 330 -6.51 7.35 15.79
CA ALA A 330 -6.63 7.79 17.18
C ALA A 330 -8.09 7.76 17.67
N LYS A 331 -9.05 8.20 16.84
CA LYS A 331 -10.50 8.09 17.13
C LYS A 331 -10.96 6.65 17.29
N PHE A 332 -10.60 5.74 16.38
CA PHE A 332 -10.91 4.30 16.49
C PHE A 332 -10.29 3.65 17.74
N LEU A 333 -9.11 4.12 18.15
CA LEU A 333 -8.44 3.63 19.36
C LEU A 333 -9.00 4.23 20.66
N GLY A 334 -9.67 5.39 20.60
CA GLY A 334 -10.10 6.16 21.77
C GLY A 334 -9.01 7.05 22.36
N LYS A 335 -7.94 7.34 21.60
CA LYS A 335 -6.83 8.20 22.01
C LYS A 335 -7.19 9.68 21.88
N LYS A 336 -6.66 10.50 22.79
CA LYS A 336 -6.67 11.98 22.73
C LYS A 336 -5.35 12.58 22.24
N GLU A 337 -4.40 11.73 21.88
CA GLU A 337 -3.06 12.13 21.43
C GLU A 337 -2.77 11.51 20.07
N ILE A 338 -2.13 12.30 19.21
CA ILE A 338 -1.71 11.94 17.85
C ILE A 338 -0.26 12.42 17.71
N TYR A 339 0.57 11.66 17.00
CA TYR A 339 1.97 12.00 16.79
C TYR A 339 2.24 12.19 15.30
N ILE A 340 2.89 13.30 14.96
CA ILE A 340 3.42 13.59 13.62
C ILE A 340 4.96 13.51 13.73
N PRO A 341 5.57 12.33 13.51
CA PRO A 341 7.00 12.16 13.62
C PRO A 341 7.77 12.90 12.51
N VAL A 342 8.98 13.33 12.85
CA VAL A 342 9.97 13.86 11.92
C VAL A 342 10.89 12.71 11.51
N TYR A 343 10.84 12.38 10.23
CA TYR A 343 11.60 11.29 9.63
C TYR A 343 13.09 11.63 9.65
N TYR A 344 13.97 10.65 9.89
CA TYR A 344 15.42 10.85 9.84
C TYR A 344 16.14 9.74 9.08
N ALA A 345 17.21 10.03 8.37
CA ALA A 345 18.09 9.00 7.82
C ALA A 345 19.18 8.60 8.84
N ASN A 346 19.62 7.34 8.81
CA ASN A 346 20.73 6.85 9.63
C ASN A 346 22.00 6.73 8.80
N SER A 347 23.13 7.24 9.28
CA SER A 347 24.37 7.37 8.49
C SER A 347 24.99 6.07 7.93
N PRO A 348 24.78 4.86 8.51
CA PRO A 348 25.21 3.61 7.88
C PRO A 348 24.38 3.20 6.64
N ARG A 349 23.24 3.88 6.41
CA ARG A 349 22.29 3.59 5.33
C ARG A 349 22.52 4.58 4.21
N ILE A 350 23.26 4.18 3.18
CA ILE A 350 23.87 5.12 2.23
C ILE A 350 22.81 5.83 1.40
N LEU A 351 21.75 5.13 0.98
CA LEU A 351 20.72 5.65 0.09
C LEU A 351 19.74 6.52 0.86
N ALA A 352 19.29 6.06 2.04
CA ALA A 352 18.57 6.86 3.02
C ALA A 352 19.34 8.14 3.38
N SER A 353 20.66 8.07 3.59
CA SER A 353 21.48 9.24 3.92
C SER A 353 21.56 10.24 2.77
N ILE A 354 21.61 9.76 1.52
CA ILE A 354 21.53 10.62 0.32
C ILE A 354 20.16 11.29 0.23
N ASP A 355 19.07 10.57 0.50
CA ASP A 355 17.72 11.15 0.57
C ASP A 355 17.63 12.20 1.70
N GLY A 356 18.18 11.93 2.89
CA GLY A 356 18.20 12.89 3.98
C GLY A 356 18.89 14.21 3.64
N ILE A 357 19.98 14.15 2.85
CA ILE A 357 20.68 15.34 2.35
C ILE A 357 19.87 16.10 1.28
N LYS A 358 18.84 15.48 0.67
CA LYS A 358 17.95 16.09 -0.34
C LYS A 358 16.61 16.55 0.21
N THR A 359 16.10 15.89 1.25
CA THR A 359 14.69 15.98 1.68
C THR A 359 14.55 16.69 3.03
N ASN A 360 13.69 17.72 3.11
CA ASN A 360 13.51 18.50 4.35
C ASN A 360 12.40 17.92 5.24
N TYR A 361 12.69 16.80 5.94
CA TYR A 361 11.70 16.11 6.78
C TYR A 361 11.03 17.01 7.84
N LEU A 362 11.75 17.99 8.40
CA LEU A 362 11.17 18.91 9.38
C LEU A 362 10.10 19.80 8.75
N GLN A 363 10.33 20.30 7.53
CA GLN A 363 9.33 21.07 6.81
C GLN A 363 8.15 20.19 6.35
N ILE A 364 8.42 18.94 5.95
CA ILE A 364 7.39 17.95 5.62
C ILE A 364 6.48 17.69 6.83
N ALA A 365 7.04 17.37 7.99
CA ALA A 365 6.29 17.13 9.22
C ALA A 365 5.48 18.37 9.66
N LYS A 366 6.02 19.58 9.50
CA LYS A 366 5.28 20.84 9.73
C LYS A 366 4.10 21.03 8.76
N ASN A 367 4.27 20.67 7.49
CA ASN A 367 3.17 20.72 6.51
C ASN A 367 2.07 19.70 6.86
N VAL A 368 2.45 18.48 7.25
CA VAL A 368 1.53 17.43 7.73
C VAL A 368 0.78 17.87 8.99
N LEU A 369 1.47 18.46 9.96
CA LEU A 369 0.88 19.01 11.19
C LEU A 369 -0.21 20.06 10.88
N GLU A 370 0.09 21.05 10.03
CA GLU A 370 -0.88 22.11 9.71
C GLU A 370 -2.08 21.60 8.91
N LEU A 371 -1.89 20.63 8.01
CA LEU A 371 -2.99 19.95 7.31
C LEU A 371 -3.85 19.13 8.28
N THR A 372 -3.22 18.40 9.20
CA THR A 372 -3.90 17.59 10.21
C THR A 372 -4.75 18.45 11.15
N LYS A 373 -4.19 19.57 11.65
CA LYS A 373 -4.94 20.56 12.45
C LYS A 373 -6.15 21.09 11.70
N LYS A 374 -6.00 21.44 10.41
CA LYS A 374 -7.12 21.92 9.58
C LYS A 374 -8.20 20.84 9.39
N TYR A 375 -7.80 19.57 9.19
CA TYR A 375 -8.75 18.45 9.08
C TYR A 375 -9.52 18.22 10.38
N ILE A 376 -8.84 18.23 11.54
CA ILE A 376 -9.44 18.09 12.86
C ILE A 376 -10.51 19.17 13.11
N VAL A 377 -10.23 20.43 12.72
CA VAL A 377 -11.21 21.53 12.80
C VAL A 377 -12.40 21.29 11.87
N GLU A 378 -12.18 20.79 10.65
CA GLU A 378 -13.26 20.46 9.72
C GLU A 378 -14.11 19.26 10.18
N GLN A 379 -13.55 18.34 10.96
CA GLN A 379 -14.32 17.28 11.67
C GLN A 379 -15.04 17.80 12.93
N GLY A 380 -15.03 19.11 13.19
CA GLY A 380 -15.86 19.78 14.19
C GLY A 380 -15.21 20.00 15.56
N LEU A 381 -13.92 19.69 15.75
CA LEU A 381 -13.22 20.01 16.99
C LEU A 381 -12.68 21.46 16.96
N PRO A 382 -13.08 22.36 17.87
CA PRO A 382 -12.61 23.75 17.88
C PRO A 382 -11.09 23.86 17.98
N SER A 383 -10.49 24.86 17.31
CA SER A 383 -9.03 25.04 17.27
C SER A 383 -8.41 25.29 18.65
N ASN A 384 -9.15 25.88 19.59
CA ASN A 384 -8.73 26.06 20.99
C ASN A 384 -8.70 24.76 21.81
N ASN A 385 -9.28 23.66 21.29
CA ASN A 385 -9.16 22.32 21.87
C ASN A 385 -7.98 21.52 21.29
N ILE A 386 -7.23 22.09 20.34
CA ILE A 386 -6.04 21.47 19.73
C ILE A 386 -4.79 22.13 20.34
N MET A 387 -4.07 21.38 21.16
CA MET A 387 -2.73 21.76 21.61
C MET A 387 -1.67 21.01 20.80
N VAL A 388 -0.52 21.66 20.57
CA VAL A 388 0.64 21.04 19.93
C VAL A 388 1.86 21.22 20.83
N GLU A 389 2.60 20.13 21.02
CA GLU A 389 3.87 20.08 21.74
C GLU A 389 4.96 19.57 20.78
N GLU A 390 6.15 20.18 20.82
CA GLU A 390 7.29 19.78 20.00
C GLU A 390 8.27 18.93 20.82
N ILE A 391 8.40 17.66 20.46
CA ILE A 391 9.25 16.69 21.14
C ILE A 391 10.66 16.78 20.55
N ASN A 392 11.66 17.01 21.41
CA ASN A 392 13.03 17.33 21.01
C ASN A 392 14.06 16.42 21.68
N ASN A 393 15.03 15.93 20.90
CA ASN A 393 16.16 15.14 21.35
C ASN A 393 17.50 15.84 21.06
N TRP A 394 17.89 16.72 21.97
CA TRP A 394 19.14 17.49 21.92
C TRP A 394 20.42 16.64 21.96
N ILE A 395 20.32 15.36 22.35
CA ILE A 395 21.47 14.45 22.49
C ILE A 395 21.79 13.77 21.15
N ASN A 396 20.83 13.69 20.22
CA ASN A 396 20.96 12.99 18.94
C ASN A 396 20.46 13.85 17.76
N PRO A 397 21.08 15.01 17.51
CA PRO A 397 20.69 15.89 16.40
C PRO A 397 20.79 15.15 15.06
N LYS A 398 19.77 15.35 14.22
CA LYS A 398 19.65 14.76 12.88
C LYS A 398 20.06 15.77 11.83
N ILE A 399 20.42 15.29 10.65
CA ILE A 399 20.84 16.09 9.50
C ILE A 399 19.77 15.97 8.41
N ASN A 400 19.43 17.09 7.76
CA ASN A 400 18.75 17.08 6.48
C ASN A 400 19.22 18.24 5.56
N ILE A 401 18.62 18.41 4.38
CA ILE A 401 18.93 19.52 3.45
C ILE A 401 18.80 20.92 4.08
N GLY A 402 17.99 21.07 5.13
CA GLY A 402 17.81 22.31 5.90
C GLY A 402 18.83 22.52 7.03
N GLY A 403 19.77 21.58 7.22
CA GLY A 403 20.78 21.61 8.29
C GLY A 403 20.51 20.61 9.41
N PHE A 404 20.91 20.97 10.63
CA PHE A 404 20.66 20.14 11.81
C PHE A 404 19.28 20.43 12.42
N TYR A 405 18.58 19.38 12.87
CA TYR A 405 17.36 19.50 13.68
C TYR A 405 17.37 18.53 14.85
N VAL A 406 16.67 18.89 15.93
CA VAL A 406 16.53 18.08 17.15
C VAL A 406 15.10 17.60 17.38
N THR A 407 14.13 18.11 16.62
CA THR A 407 12.72 17.69 16.66
C THR A 407 12.59 16.22 16.26
N GLU A 408 12.06 15.38 17.14
CA GLU A 408 11.69 13.99 16.82
C GLU A 408 10.23 13.87 16.38
N ALA A 409 9.30 14.62 17.00
CA ALA A 409 7.88 14.60 16.63
C ALA A 409 7.13 15.86 17.07
N PHE A 410 5.96 16.08 16.46
CA PHE A 410 4.92 16.97 16.98
C PHE A 410 3.78 16.15 17.59
N LYS A 411 3.53 16.35 18.88
CA LYS A 411 2.42 15.73 19.61
C LYS A 411 1.21 16.65 19.56
N ILE A 412 0.11 16.18 18.99
CA ILE A 412 -1.18 16.86 18.96
C ILE A 412 -2.04 16.30 20.10
N LEU A 413 -2.49 17.18 21.00
CA LEU A 413 -3.37 16.85 22.12
C LEU A 413 -4.77 17.43 21.88
N LEU A 414 -5.78 16.56 21.93
CA LEU A 414 -7.20 16.87 21.74
C LEU A 414 -7.89 16.99 23.11
N LYS A 415 -8.47 18.14 23.42
CA LYS A 415 -9.19 18.40 24.68
C LYS A 415 -10.66 18.00 24.61
#